data_AF-A0A7T2DD84-F1
#
_entry.id   AF-A0A7T2DD84-F1
#
_cell.length_a   1.000
_cell.length_b   1.000
_cell.length_c   1.000
_cell.angle_alpha   90.00
_cell.angle_beta   90.00
_cell.angle_gamma   90.00
#
_symmetry.space_group_name_H-M   'P 1'
#
loop_
_entity.id
_entity.type
_entity.pdbx_description
1 polymer ?
#
loop_
_entity_poly.entity_id
_entity_poly.type
_entity_poly.pdbx_seq_one_letter_code
_entity_poly.pdbx_strand_id
1 'polypeptide(L)'
;MLRVARRPAWLPSWRLLLVLGLLLACLANATAVINASHQTRMQYVRLQQLERERDQLQTEWSQLLLEESAWSSPARIERLAVERLEMRLPDVDEVEVIRP
;
A
#
# COMPACT_ATOMS: atom_id res chain seq x y z
N MET A 1 20.41 3.79 -82.51
CA MET A 1 21.13 3.31 -81.30
C MET A 1 21.12 4.48 -80.32
N LEU A 2 20.54 4.51 -79.12
CA LEU A 2 20.16 3.51 -78.10
C LEU A 2 18.88 4.02 -77.39
N ARG A 3 17.87 3.17 -77.18
CA ARG A 3 16.73 3.48 -76.31
C ARG A 3 17.15 3.23 -74.86
N VAL A 4 17.30 4.30 -74.08
CA VAL A 4 17.45 4.25 -72.62
C VAL A 4 16.13 3.75 -72.02
N ALA A 5 16.10 2.49 -71.61
CA ALA A 5 15.00 1.91 -70.86
C ALA A 5 15.04 2.48 -69.42
N ARG A 6 14.24 3.50 -69.14
CA ARG A 6 13.94 3.94 -67.77
C ARG A 6 13.19 2.81 -67.06
N ARG A 7 13.88 2.04 -66.21
CA ARG A 7 13.23 1.09 -65.31
C ARG A 7 12.37 1.88 -64.31
N PRO A 8 11.06 1.64 -64.22
CA PRO A 8 10.21 2.39 -63.29
C PRO A 8 10.54 2.00 -61.86
N ALA A 9 11.02 2.96 -61.07
CA ALA A 9 11.31 2.83 -59.63
C ALA A 9 10.03 2.83 -58.75
N TRP A 10 8.93 2.29 -59.27
CA TRP A 10 7.59 2.44 -58.67
C TRP A 10 7.19 1.32 -57.69
N LEU A 11 8.00 0.27 -57.53
CA LEU A 11 7.81 -0.72 -56.47
C LEU A 11 8.73 -0.35 -55.30
N PRO A 12 8.21 0.06 -54.13
CA PRO A 12 9.04 0.31 -52.96
C PRO A 12 9.82 -0.98 -52.68
N SER A 13 11.15 -0.88 -52.62
CA SER A 13 12.00 -2.01 -52.30
C SER A 13 11.53 -2.58 -50.96
N TRP A 14 11.25 -3.88 -50.84
CA TRP A 14 10.68 -4.48 -49.63
C TRP A 14 11.44 -4.11 -48.33
N ARG A 15 12.75 -3.85 -48.48
CA ARG A 15 13.65 -3.34 -47.44
C ARG A 15 13.19 -2.00 -46.86
N LEU A 16 12.68 -1.08 -47.68
CA LEU A 16 12.16 0.22 -47.23
C LEU A 16 10.90 0.07 -46.40
N LEU A 17 10.00 -0.85 -46.77
CA LEU A 17 8.80 -1.16 -45.98
C LEU A 17 9.17 -1.73 -44.61
N LEU A 18 10.17 -2.62 -44.55
CA LEU A 18 10.69 -3.13 -43.28
C LEU A 18 11.28 -2.03 -42.40
N VAL A 19 12.12 -1.15 -42.96
CA VAL A 19 12.74 -0.04 -42.21
C VAL A 19 11.68 0.92 -41.70
N LEU A 20 10.67 1.25 -42.52
CA LEU A 20 9.55 2.09 -42.10
C LEU A 20 8.73 1.43 -40.99
N GLY A 21 8.45 0.14 -41.11
CA GLY A 21 7.76 -0.63 -40.06
C GLY A 21 8.52 -0.64 -38.73
N LEU A 22 9.84 -0.85 -38.77
CA LEU A 22 10.70 -0.79 -37.59
C LEU A 22 10.72 0.60 -36.95
N LEU A 23 10.79 1.66 -37.75
CA LEU A 23 10.72 3.03 -37.24
C LEU A 23 9.39 3.31 -36.53
N LEU A 24 8.27 2.91 -37.13
CA LEU A 24 6.95 3.06 -36.52
C LEU A 24 6.81 2.24 -35.25
N ALA A 25 7.31 1.00 -35.25
CA ALA A 25 7.32 0.14 -34.05
C ALA A 25 8.15 0.76 -32.92
N CYS A 26 9.32 1.33 -33.24
CA CYS A 26 10.18 1.98 -32.26
C CYS A 26 9.51 3.23 -31.67
N LEU A 27 8.86 4.05 -32.50
CA LEU A 27 8.13 5.22 -32.05
C LEU A 27 6.94 4.83 -31.17
N ALA A 28 6.16 3.83 -31.58
CA ALA A 28 5.06 3.29 -30.78
C ALA A 28 5.56 2.75 -29.44
N ASN A 29 6.68 2.04 -29.42
CA ASN A 29 7.29 1.54 -28.19
C ASN A 29 7.72 2.69 -27.26
N ALA A 30 8.36 3.72 -27.80
CA ALA A 30 8.77 4.89 -27.01
C ALA A 30 7.56 5.58 -26.37
N THR A 31 6.47 5.80 -27.12
CA THR A 31 5.24 6.38 -26.57
C THR A 31 4.57 5.46 -25.55
N ALA A 32 4.54 4.16 -25.80
CA ALA A 32 3.97 3.18 -24.87
C ALA A 32 4.71 3.17 -23.52
N VAL A 33 6.05 3.21 -23.54
CA VAL A 33 6.87 3.27 -22.32
C VAL A 33 6.62 4.55 -21.53
N ILE A 34 6.53 5.70 -22.21
CA ILE A 34 6.22 6.98 -21.55
C ILE A 34 4.85 6.92 -20.89
N ASN A 35 3.83 6.42 -21.60
CA ASN A 35 2.48 6.29 -21.07
C ASN A 35 2.43 5.32 -19.89
N ALA A 36 3.09 4.16 -19.99
CA ALA A 36 3.18 3.20 -18.90
C ALA A 36 3.82 3.83 -17.65
N SER A 37 4.95 4.54 -17.80
CA SER A 37 5.60 5.23 -16.69
C SER A 37 4.69 6.28 -16.04
N HIS A 38 3.95 7.05 -16.86
CA HIS A 38 3.00 8.04 -16.35
C HIS A 38 1.87 7.39 -15.55
N GLN A 39 1.28 6.32 -16.07
CA GLN A 39 0.22 5.57 -15.38
C GLN A 39 0.74 4.96 -14.07
N THR A 40 1.94 4.37 -14.08
CA THR A 40 2.57 3.84 -12.86
C THR A 40 2.75 4.92 -11.81
N ARG A 41 3.24 6.11 -12.18
CA ARG A 41 3.40 7.23 -11.23
C ARG A 41 2.05 7.63 -10.63
N MET A 42 0.99 7.74 -11.44
CA MET A 42 -0.34 8.11 -10.96
C MET A 42 -0.94 7.06 -10.02
N GLN A 43 -0.83 5.77 -10.37
CA GLN A 43 -1.30 4.67 -9.54
C GLN A 43 -0.52 4.60 -8.21
N TYR A 44 0.79 4.81 -8.26
CA TYR A 44 1.64 4.82 -7.08
C TYR A 44 1.30 5.96 -6.12
N VAL A 45 1.03 7.18 -6.65
CA VAL A 45 0.57 8.31 -5.82
C VAL A 45 -0.75 7.97 -5.12
N ARG A 46 -1.69 7.34 -5.83
CA ARG A 46 -2.96 6.93 -5.24
C ARG A 46 -2.78 5.86 -4.16
N LEU A 47 -1.91 4.88 -4.40
CA LEU A 47 -1.57 3.86 -3.41
C LEU A 47 -0.99 4.50 -2.14
N GLN A 48 -0.01 5.38 -2.30
CA GLN A 48 0.64 6.08 -1.19
C GLN A 48 -0.35 6.94 -0.39
N GLN A 49 -1.37 7.52 -1.04
CA GLN A 49 -2.42 8.25 -0.33
C GLN A 49 -3.26 7.31 0.55
N LEU A 50 -3.69 6.16 0.01
CA LEU A 50 -4.46 5.18 0.76
C LEU A 50 -3.66 4.56 1.91
N GLU A 51 -2.36 4.31 1.70
CA GLU A 51 -1.48 3.81 2.76
C GLU A 51 -1.35 4.82 3.90
N ARG A 52 -1.20 6.12 3.58
CA ARG A 52 -1.18 7.18 4.60
C ARG A 52 -2.48 7.25 5.39
N GLU A 53 -3.62 7.16 4.73
CA GLU A 53 -4.93 7.16 5.37
C GLU A 53 -5.08 5.95 6.31
N ARG A 54 -4.69 4.76 5.85
CA ARG A 54 -4.66 3.55 6.69
C ARG A 54 -3.77 3.74 7.91
N ASP A 55 -2.58 4.27 7.73
CA ASP A 55 -1.61 4.43 8.82
C ASP A 55 -2.09 5.48 9.85
N GLN A 56 -2.78 6.53 9.41
CA GLN A 56 -3.45 7.49 10.28
C GLN A 56 -4.55 6.82 11.12
N LEU A 57 -5.46 6.09 10.47
CA LEU A 57 -6.53 5.36 11.15
C LEU A 57 -5.98 4.32 12.14
N GLN A 58 -4.89 3.62 11.79
CA GLN A 58 -4.23 2.67 12.68
C GLN A 58 -3.63 3.34 13.90
N THR A 59 -3.10 4.56 13.74
CA THR A 59 -2.57 5.36 14.84
C THR A 59 -3.69 5.80 15.77
N GLU A 60 -4.79 6.30 15.23
CA GLU A 60 -5.99 6.67 15.99
C GLU A 60 -6.57 5.46 16.74
N TRP A 61 -6.70 4.32 16.07
CA TRP A 61 -7.15 3.08 16.69
C TRP A 61 -6.25 2.64 17.85
N SER A 62 -4.94 2.74 17.66
CA SER A 62 -3.96 2.41 18.70
C SER A 62 -4.07 3.36 19.90
N GLN A 63 -4.34 4.65 19.67
CA GLN A 63 -4.61 5.62 20.74
C GLN A 63 -5.91 5.28 21.48
N LEU A 64 -6.99 5.01 20.76
CA LEU A 64 -8.28 4.62 21.33
C LEU A 64 -8.17 3.34 22.16
N LEU A 65 -7.38 2.36 21.72
CA LEU A 65 -7.15 1.13 22.48
C LEU A 65 -6.39 1.40 23.79
N LEU A 66 -5.42 2.32 23.76
CA LEU A 66 -4.73 2.75 24.97
C LEU A 66 -5.69 3.48 25.92
N GLU A 67 -6.54 4.36 25.41
CA GLU A 67 -7.61 4.99 26.17
C GLU A 67 -8.55 3.94 26.76
N GLU A 68 -9.07 3.00 25.98
CA GLU A 68 -9.94 1.92 26.47
C GLU A 68 -9.25 1.08 27.54
N SER A 69 -7.99 0.68 27.34
CA SER A 69 -7.24 -0.08 28.33
C SER A 69 -7.01 0.69 29.64
N ALA A 70 -6.85 2.02 29.57
CA ALA A 70 -6.75 2.87 30.76
C ALA A 70 -8.08 2.95 31.53
N TRP A 71 -9.22 2.80 30.85
CA TRP A 71 -10.56 2.82 31.47
C TRP A 71 -11.07 1.41 31.82
N SER A 72 -10.52 0.37 31.20
CA SER A 72 -10.86 -1.05 31.39
C SER A 72 -9.90 -1.79 32.34
N SER A 73 -8.76 -1.19 32.70
CA SER A 73 -7.80 -1.78 33.62
C SER A 73 -8.36 -1.81 35.06
N PRO A 74 -8.07 -2.84 35.88
CA PRO A 74 -8.78 -3.26 37.10
C PRO A 74 -9.09 -2.20 38.18
N ALA A 75 -8.57 -0.99 38.07
CA ALA A 75 -8.75 0.12 39.01
C ALA A 75 -10.22 0.54 39.24
N ARG A 76 -11.14 0.25 38.32
CA ARG A 76 -12.59 0.47 38.57
C ARG A 76 -13.20 -0.64 39.41
N ILE A 77 -12.82 -1.90 39.15
CA ILE A 77 -13.27 -3.07 39.91
C ILE A 77 -12.66 -3.04 41.32
N GLU A 78 -11.37 -2.70 41.42
CA GLU A 78 -10.65 -2.56 42.69
C GLU A 78 -11.21 -1.41 43.54
N ARG A 79 -11.49 -0.23 42.95
CA ARG A 79 -12.19 0.85 43.66
C ARG A 79 -13.58 0.44 44.10
N LEU A 80 -14.36 -0.22 43.25
CA LEU A 80 -15.69 -0.71 43.66
C LEU A 80 -15.60 -1.77 44.76
N ALA A 81 -14.61 -2.67 44.72
CA ALA A 81 -14.40 -3.69 45.75
C ALA A 81 -13.99 -3.06 47.09
N VAL A 82 -13.12 -2.06 47.08
CA VAL A 82 -12.73 -1.33 48.29
C VAL A 82 -13.88 -0.47 48.83
N GLU A 83 -14.59 0.27 47.97
CA GLU A 83 -15.63 1.23 48.41
C GLU A 83 -16.99 0.58 48.69
N ARG A 84 -17.39 -0.47 47.96
CA ARG A 84 -18.71 -1.11 48.10
C ARG A 84 -18.70 -2.42 48.85
N LEU A 85 -17.58 -3.13 48.86
CA LEU A 85 -17.44 -4.43 49.52
C LEU A 85 -16.49 -4.37 50.73
N GLU A 86 -15.96 -3.19 51.06
CA GLU A 86 -14.98 -2.97 52.14
C GLU A 86 -13.79 -3.96 52.07
N MET A 87 -13.45 -4.43 50.87
CA MET A 87 -12.35 -5.37 50.68
C MET A 87 -11.03 -4.66 50.97
N ARG A 88 -10.24 -5.29 51.83
CA ARG A 88 -8.88 -4.86 52.22
C ARG A 88 -7.93 -6.02 51.98
N LEU A 89 -6.70 -5.71 51.62
CA LEU A 89 -5.67 -6.72 51.41
C LEU A 89 -5.35 -7.36 52.79
N PRO A 90 -5.53 -8.69 52.96
CA PRO A 90 -5.27 -9.34 54.23
C PRO A 90 -3.78 -9.29 54.57
N ASP A 91 -3.48 -9.12 55.86
CA ASP A 91 -2.11 -9.08 56.35
C ASP A 91 -1.49 -10.49 56.34
N VAL A 92 -0.15 -10.59 56.39
CA VAL A 92 0.57 -11.88 56.26
C VAL A 92 0.13 -12.91 57.31
N ASP A 93 -0.39 -12.44 58.44
CA ASP A 93 -0.87 -13.27 59.55
C ASP A 93 -2.29 -13.84 59.35
N GLU A 94 -3.03 -13.40 58.33
CA GLU A 94 -4.40 -13.87 58.01
C GLU A 94 -4.44 -14.91 56.86
N VAL A 95 -3.29 -15.29 56.31
CA VAL A 95 -3.21 -16.20 55.16
C VAL A 95 -2.97 -17.65 55.63
N GLU A 96 -4.03 -18.47 55.65
CA GLU A 96 -3.93 -19.90 55.93
C GLU A 96 -3.80 -20.72 54.63
N VAL A 97 -2.64 -21.36 54.44
CA VAL A 97 -2.36 -22.21 53.26
C VAL A 97 -2.93 -23.60 53.50
N ILE A 98 -4.09 -23.87 52.90
CA ILE A 98 -4.67 -25.21 52.90
C ILE A 98 -3.92 -26.07 51.87
N ARG A 99 -3.19 -27.08 52.35
CA ARG A 99 -2.55 -28.09 51.49
C ARG A 99 -3.59 -29.14 51.07
N PRO A 100 -3.55 -29.59 49.80
CA PRO A 100 -4.52 -30.55 49.26
C PRO A 100 -4.41 -31.94 49.92
#